data_AF-A0A2M8TSG8-F1
#
_entry.id   AF-A0A2M8TSG8-F1
#
_cell.length_a   1.000
_cell.length_b   1.000
_cell.length_c   1.000
_cell.angle_alpha   90.00
_cell.angle_beta   90.00
_cell.angle_gamma   90.00
#
_symmetry.space_group_name_H-M   'P 1'
#
loop_
_entity.id
_entity.type
_entity.pdbx_description
1 polymer ?
#
loop_
_entity_poly.entity_id
_entity_poly.type
_entity_poly.pdbx_seq_one_letter_code
_entity_poly.pdbx_strand_id
1 'polypeptide(L)'
;MNLKNRFAKLAEERISQRVLYVLIGIAALVFVLFFSVGFYTPFAENPAFNAPLLTDALIVFMWILLGLTVLVMLLSVFHTVKTISVKQRVVNGIPNYKITIAVFGTTFLCLVLSFLFGSSESMVINGATYTDKFWLKASDMFVTSSLVLLLAAIGASVFGATRYYRKRK
;
A
#
# COMPACT_ATOMS: atom_id res chain seq x y z
N MET A 1 20.52 21.56 -16.59
CA MET A 1 20.40 20.55 -15.51
C MET A 1 21.80 20.21 -15.02
N ASN A 2 22.12 20.51 -13.76
CA ASN A 2 23.48 20.51 -13.21
C ASN A 2 24.06 19.08 -13.07
N LEU A 3 25.31 18.84 -13.46
CA LEU A 3 25.95 17.50 -13.44
C LEU A 3 25.88 16.85 -12.05
N LYS A 4 25.99 17.64 -10.97
CA LYS A 4 25.90 17.18 -9.58
C LYS A 4 24.57 16.47 -9.27
N ASN A 5 23.46 16.95 -9.86
CA ASN A 5 22.13 16.35 -9.66
C ASN A 5 21.97 15.03 -10.43
N ARG A 6 22.69 14.84 -11.56
CA ARG A 6 22.69 13.55 -12.28
C ARG A 6 23.42 12.48 -11.47
N PHE A 7 24.58 12.80 -10.89
CA PHE A 7 25.33 11.85 -10.07
C PHE A 7 24.59 11.48 -8.77
N ALA A 8 23.94 12.44 -8.11
CA ALA A 8 23.11 12.16 -6.93
C ALA A 8 21.92 11.23 -7.28
N LYS A 9 21.22 11.49 -8.39
CA LYS A 9 20.10 10.65 -8.84
C LYS A 9 20.53 9.23 -9.19
N LEU A 10 21.68 9.08 -9.87
CA LEU A 10 22.26 7.78 -10.17
C LEU A 10 22.71 7.03 -8.89
N ALA A 11 23.15 7.76 -7.86
CA ALA A 11 23.49 7.16 -6.57
C ALA A 11 22.23 6.68 -5.81
N GLU A 12 21.17 7.49 -5.78
CA GLU A 12 19.87 7.11 -5.18
C GLU A 12 19.26 5.87 -5.86
N GLU A 13 19.27 5.84 -7.20
CA GLU A 13 18.77 4.70 -7.98
C GLU A 13 19.55 3.42 -7.68
N ARG A 14 20.89 3.50 -7.62
CA ARG A 14 21.75 2.37 -7.25
C ARG A 14 21.51 1.87 -5.83
N ILE A 15 21.26 2.76 -4.87
CA ILE A 15 20.97 2.37 -3.48
C ILE A 15 19.62 1.65 -3.42
N SER A 16 18.58 2.24 -4.01
CA SER A 16 17.24 1.64 -4.07
C SER A 16 17.27 0.26 -4.74
N GLN A 17 17.96 0.15 -5.88
CA GLN A 17 18.09 -1.08 -6.63
C GLN A 17 18.86 -2.17 -5.85
N ARG A 18 19.92 -1.80 -5.13
CA ARG A 18 20.64 -2.75 -4.25
C ARG A 18 19.75 -3.26 -3.12
N VAL A 19 19.04 -2.36 -2.44
CA VAL A 19 18.13 -2.75 -1.35
C VAL A 19 17.03 -3.67 -1.87
N LEU A 20 16.45 -3.37 -3.03
CA LEU A 20 15.45 -4.22 -3.68
C LEU A 20 16.01 -5.62 -3.97
N TYR A 21 17.19 -5.73 -4.57
CA TYR A 21 17.77 -7.04 -4.88
C TYR A 21 18.14 -7.83 -3.63
N VAL A 22 18.62 -7.18 -2.58
CA VAL A 22 18.90 -7.84 -1.30
C VAL A 22 17.60 -8.37 -0.68
N LEU A 23 16.53 -7.57 -0.66
CA LEU A 23 15.22 -8.00 -0.17
C LEU A 23 14.65 -9.18 -0.97
N ILE A 24 14.72 -9.10 -2.31
CA ILE A 24 14.29 -10.20 -3.19
C ILE A 24 15.13 -11.46 -2.94
N GLY A 25 16.46 -11.31 -2.79
CA GLY A 25 17.36 -12.42 -2.51
C GLY A 25 17.06 -13.11 -1.19
N ILE A 26 16.84 -12.34 -0.12
CA ILE A 26 16.46 -12.87 1.20
C ILE A 26 15.10 -13.56 1.11
N ALA A 27 14.10 -12.92 0.48
CA ALA A 27 12.77 -13.50 0.33
C ALA A 27 12.83 -14.83 -0.45
N ALA A 28 13.51 -14.84 -1.60
CA ALA A 28 13.68 -16.05 -2.41
C ALA A 28 14.39 -17.17 -1.61
N LEU A 29 15.42 -16.83 -0.84
CA LEU A 29 16.13 -17.79 0.00
C LEU A 29 15.22 -18.39 1.09
N VAL A 30 14.46 -17.57 1.81
CA VAL A 30 13.48 -18.05 2.82
C VAL A 30 12.43 -18.94 2.16
N PHE A 31 11.94 -18.57 0.99
CA PHE A 31 10.98 -19.38 0.22
C PHE A 31 11.56 -20.73 -0.21
N VAL A 32 12.77 -20.75 -0.79
CA VAL A 32 13.43 -21.99 -1.21
C VAL A 32 13.65 -22.91 -0.02
N LEU A 33 14.12 -22.38 1.11
CA LEU A 33 14.29 -23.16 2.33
C LEU A 33 12.97 -23.72 2.83
N PHE A 34 11.91 -22.92 2.87
CA PHE A 34 10.57 -23.36 3.25
C PHE A 34 10.05 -24.51 2.40
N PHE A 35 10.22 -24.44 1.07
CA PHE A 35 9.79 -25.51 0.16
C PHE A 35 10.70 -26.73 0.17
N SER A 36 11.96 -26.59 0.58
CA SER A 36 12.93 -27.70 0.57
C SER A 36 12.95 -28.49 1.88
N VAL A 37 12.66 -27.84 3.02
CA VAL A 37 12.83 -28.43 4.35
C VAL A 37 11.50 -28.83 4.96
N GLY A 38 11.27 -30.13 5.08
CA GLY A 38 10.09 -30.68 5.76
C GLY A 38 8.78 -30.45 5.02
N PHE A 39 8.79 -30.23 3.70
CA PHE A 39 7.57 -29.88 2.95
C PHE A 39 6.39 -30.86 3.12
N TYR A 40 6.67 -32.14 3.37
CA TYR A 40 5.68 -33.19 3.57
C TYR A 40 5.31 -33.44 5.04
N THR A 41 5.74 -32.59 5.99
CA THR A 41 5.34 -32.77 7.38
C THR A 41 3.87 -32.39 7.57
N PRO A 42 3.01 -33.31 8.05
CA PRO A 42 1.59 -33.04 8.22
C PRO A 42 1.37 -32.06 9.38
N PHE A 43 0.37 -31.20 9.24
CA PHE A 43 -0.02 -30.26 10.29
C PHE A 43 -0.73 -31.00 11.43
N ALA A 44 -0.33 -30.70 12.68
CA ALA A 44 -0.78 -31.44 13.86
C ALA A 44 -2.30 -31.37 14.10
N GLU A 45 -2.91 -30.20 13.86
CA GLU A 45 -4.35 -29.98 14.07
C GLU A 45 -5.21 -30.51 12.91
N ASN A 46 -4.66 -30.51 11.69
CA ASN A 46 -5.37 -30.99 10.51
C ASN A 46 -4.40 -31.63 9.50
N PRO A 47 -4.28 -32.98 9.53
CA PRO A 47 -3.38 -33.72 8.65
C PRO A 47 -3.67 -33.59 7.14
N ALA A 48 -4.81 -32.99 6.76
CA ALA A 48 -5.09 -32.65 5.36
C ALA A 48 -4.19 -31.53 4.82
N PHE A 49 -3.52 -30.78 5.71
CA PHE A 49 -2.58 -29.73 5.35
C PHE A 49 -1.15 -30.12 5.76
N ASN A 50 -0.18 -29.71 4.96
CA ASN A 50 1.22 -29.81 5.33
C ASN A 50 1.66 -28.50 6.00
N ALA A 51 2.40 -28.60 7.10
CA ALA A 51 3.07 -27.48 7.75
C ALA A 51 4.57 -27.75 7.72
N PRO A 52 5.29 -27.26 6.69
CA PRO A 52 6.74 -27.44 6.59
C PRO A 52 7.47 -26.96 7.85
N LEU A 53 8.61 -27.54 8.17
CA LEU A 53 9.35 -27.22 9.41
C LEU A 53 9.66 -25.72 9.57
N LEU A 54 9.85 -25.01 8.46
CA LEU A 54 10.18 -23.59 8.45
C LEU A 54 8.96 -22.67 8.32
N THR A 55 7.73 -23.18 8.54
CA THR A 55 6.50 -22.37 8.51
C THR A 55 6.57 -21.22 9.51
N ASP A 56 7.02 -21.47 10.73
CA ASP A 56 7.14 -20.42 11.76
C ASP A 56 8.16 -19.35 11.35
N ALA A 57 9.30 -19.77 10.80
CA ALA A 57 10.32 -18.85 10.30
C ALA A 57 9.78 -17.97 9.14
N LEU A 58 9.02 -18.56 8.22
CA LEU A 58 8.35 -17.84 7.15
C LEU A 58 7.33 -16.82 7.69
N ILE A 59 6.50 -17.21 8.67
CA ILE A 59 5.52 -16.33 9.30
C ILE A 59 6.21 -15.16 10.00
N VAL A 60 7.27 -15.41 10.76
CA VAL A 60 8.07 -14.36 11.42
C VAL A 60 8.67 -13.41 10.38
N PHE A 61 9.20 -13.94 9.28
CA PHE A 61 9.72 -13.12 8.19
C PHE A 61 8.64 -12.22 7.57
N MET A 62 7.42 -12.72 7.37
CA MET A 62 6.28 -11.91 6.90
C MET A 62 5.95 -10.78 7.87
N TRP A 63 5.93 -11.03 9.18
CA TRP A 63 5.71 -10.01 10.20
C TRP A 63 6.81 -8.95 10.23
N ILE A 64 8.08 -9.34 10.04
CA ILE A 64 9.20 -8.39 9.93
C ILE A 64 9.02 -7.48 8.72
N LEU A 65 8.68 -8.05 7.56
CA LEU A 65 8.43 -7.27 6.34
C LEU A 65 7.23 -6.31 6.51
N LEU A 66 6.17 -6.77 7.15
CA LEU A 66 5.01 -5.94 7.48
C LEU A 66 5.41 -4.80 8.42
N GLY A 67 6.17 -5.08 9.48
CA GLY A 67 6.68 -4.06 10.40
C GLY A 67 7.56 -3.02 9.70
N LEU A 68 8.47 -3.47 8.82
CA LEU A 68 9.37 -2.60 8.07
C LEU A 68 8.61 -1.70 7.09
N THR A 69 7.60 -2.23 6.40
CA THR A 69 6.76 -1.44 5.47
C THR A 69 5.97 -0.38 6.21
N VAL A 70 5.34 -0.72 7.34
CA VAL A 70 4.62 0.24 8.20
C VAL A 70 5.58 1.31 8.73
N LEU A 71 6.77 0.94 9.19
CA LEU A 71 7.78 1.87 9.68
C LEU A 71 8.21 2.86 8.59
N VAL A 72 8.56 2.36 7.40
CA VAL A 72 8.97 3.21 6.26
C VAL A 72 7.83 4.11 5.82
N MET A 73 6.58 3.61 5.80
CA MET A 73 5.40 4.41 5.51
C MET A 73 5.26 5.58 6.49
N LEU A 74 5.35 5.33 7.79
CA LEU A 74 5.25 6.36 8.83
C LEU A 74 6.38 7.39 8.72
N LEU A 75 7.62 6.95 8.53
CA LEU A 75 8.77 7.85 8.32
C LEU A 75 8.61 8.70 7.07
N SER A 76 8.09 8.11 5.98
CA SER A 76 7.83 8.82 4.73
C SER A 76 6.77 9.91 4.90
N VAL A 77 5.65 9.59 5.56
CA VAL A 77 4.59 10.57 5.86
C VAL A 77 5.14 11.68 6.76
N PHE A 78 5.85 11.32 7.84
CA PHE A 78 6.43 12.31 8.76
C PHE A 78 7.43 13.23 8.06
N HIS A 79 8.34 12.67 7.26
CA HIS A 79 9.29 13.43 6.48
C HIS A 79 8.59 14.35 5.45
N THR A 80 7.54 13.85 4.80
CA THR A 80 6.74 14.60 3.83
C THR A 80 6.05 15.80 4.49
N VAL A 81 5.38 15.57 5.62
CA VAL A 81 4.71 16.62 6.40
C VAL A 81 5.70 17.68 6.87
N LYS A 82 6.87 17.28 7.37
CA LYS A 82 7.92 18.21 7.82
C LYS A 82 8.51 19.03 6.68
N THR A 83 8.67 18.43 5.50
CA THR A 83 9.35 19.07 4.35
C THR A 83 8.41 19.94 3.51
N ILE A 84 7.10 19.76 3.67
CA ILE A 84 6.04 20.42 2.88
C ILE A 84 6.07 21.97 2.97
N SER A 85 6.67 22.55 4.02
CA SER A 85 6.54 23.98 4.33
C SER A 85 7.47 24.93 3.55
N VAL A 86 8.60 24.48 2.98
CA VAL A 86 9.69 25.44 2.67
C VAL A 86 9.90 25.78 1.19
N LYS A 87 9.49 24.96 0.20
CA LYS A 87 9.97 25.17 -1.19
C LYS A 87 8.97 25.09 -2.35
N GLN A 88 7.73 24.61 -2.20
CA GLN A 88 6.87 24.32 -3.37
C GLN A 88 5.41 24.79 -3.22
N ARG A 89 5.21 26.08 -2.93
CA ARG A 89 3.86 26.66 -2.86
C ARG A 89 3.20 26.76 -4.26
N VAL A 90 4.00 27.02 -5.29
CA VAL A 90 3.59 27.10 -6.70
C VAL A 90 4.74 26.60 -7.58
N VAL A 91 4.50 25.58 -8.41
CA VAL A 91 5.46 25.09 -9.41
C VAL A 91 4.81 25.31 -10.78
N ASN A 92 5.48 26.03 -11.68
CA ASN A 92 4.95 26.36 -13.02
C ASN A 92 3.55 27.00 -13.00
N GLY A 93 3.28 27.91 -12.05
CA GLY A 93 1.97 28.58 -11.92
C GLY A 93 0.85 27.72 -11.31
N ILE A 94 1.10 26.44 -11.02
CA ILE A 94 0.13 25.52 -10.40
C ILE A 94 0.42 25.40 -8.90
N PRO A 95 -0.57 25.62 -8.02
CA PRO A 95 -0.40 25.49 -6.58
C PRO A 95 -0.41 24.01 -6.16
N ASN A 96 0.66 23.26 -6.49
CA ASN A 96 0.81 21.83 -6.23
C ASN A 96 0.52 21.44 -4.77
N TYR A 97 0.90 22.30 -3.83
CA TYR A 97 0.63 22.11 -2.41
C TYR A 97 -0.86 21.96 -2.10
N LYS A 98 -1.70 22.85 -2.66
CA LYS A 98 -3.16 22.82 -2.42
C LYS A 98 -3.80 21.57 -3.02
N ILE A 99 -3.35 21.17 -4.20
CA ILE A 99 -3.85 19.97 -4.89
C ILE A 99 -3.46 18.72 -4.09
N THR A 100 -2.21 18.63 -3.64
CA THR A 100 -1.72 17.46 -2.88
C THR A 100 -2.48 17.28 -1.57
N ILE A 101 -2.67 18.36 -0.81
CA ILE A 101 -3.47 18.32 0.42
C ILE A 101 -4.94 18.01 0.14
N ALA A 102 -5.52 18.59 -0.91
CA ALA A 102 -6.90 18.31 -1.28
C ALA A 102 -7.07 16.82 -1.62
N VAL A 103 -6.21 16.26 -2.47
CA VAL A 103 -6.28 14.84 -2.84
C VAL A 103 -6.08 13.94 -1.61
N PHE A 104 -5.01 14.17 -0.84
CA PHE A 104 -4.75 13.38 0.36
C PHE A 104 -5.89 13.47 1.38
N GLY A 105 -6.38 14.69 1.64
CA GLY A 105 -7.48 14.95 2.56
C GLY A 105 -8.79 14.31 2.09
N THR A 106 -9.12 14.41 0.80
CA THR A 106 -10.31 13.76 0.23
C THR A 106 -10.21 12.24 0.31
N THR A 107 -9.07 11.64 -0.03
CA THR A 107 -8.87 10.19 0.10
C THR A 107 -8.96 9.74 1.55
N PHE A 108 -8.30 10.44 2.47
CA PHE A 108 -8.34 10.13 3.89
C PHE A 108 -9.76 10.28 4.47
N LEU A 109 -10.47 11.34 4.09
CA LEU A 109 -11.86 11.56 4.51
C LEU A 109 -12.78 10.46 3.97
N CYS A 110 -12.61 10.05 2.72
CA CYS A 110 -13.38 8.95 2.13
C CYS A 110 -13.16 7.65 2.91
N LEU A 111 -11.91 7.33 3.25
CA LEU A 111 -11.53 6.19 4.07
C LEU A 111 -12.20 6.24 5.47
N VAL A 112 -12.10 7.37 6.17
CA VAL A 112 -12.72 7.54 7.50
C VAL A 112 -14.23 7.41 7.45
N LEU A 113 -14.90 8.06 6.49
CA LEU A 113 -16.35 7.99 6.34
C LEU A 113 -16.80 6.56 6.01
N SER A 114 -16.14 5.88 5.07
CA SER A 114 -16.44 4.48 4.74
C SER A 114 -16.23 3.54 5.93
N PHE A 115 -15.28 3.82 6.83
CA PHE A 115 -15.10 3.03 8.05
C PHE A 115 -16.22 3.26 9.08
N LEU A 116 -16.62 4.51 9.27
CA LEU A 116 -17.67 4.89 10.23
C LEU A 116 -19.02 4.29 9.82
N PHE A 117 -19.36 4.40 8.53
CA PHE A 117 -20.59 3.85 7.95
C PHE A 117 -20.50 2.38 7.54
N GLY A 118 -19.31 1.77 7.65
CA GLY A 118 -19.10 0.38 7.27
C GLY A 118 -19.87 -0.61 8.15
N SER A 119 -20.34 -1.68 7.53
CA SER A 119 -21.08 -2.76 8.20
C SER A 119 -20.19 -3.58 9.13
N SER A 120 -20.77 -4.02 10.25
CA SER A 120 -20.14 -4.96 11.20
C SER A 120 -20.90 -6.27 11.31
N GLU A 121 -21.70 -6.61 10.30
CA GLU A 121 -22.44 -7.87 10.26
C GLU A 121 -21.50 -9.06 10.09
N SER A 122 -21.76 -10.13 10.86
CA SER A 122 -21.00 -11.37 10.76
C SER A 122 -21.18 -12.01 9.40
N MET A 123 -20.10 -12.52 8.82
CA MET A 123 -20.12 -13.10 7.50
C MET A 123 -19.62 -14.55 7.53
N VAL A 124 -20.33 -15.45 6.85
CA VAL A 124 -19.92 -16.85 6.69
C VAL A 124 -19.22 -17.01 5.36
N ILE A 125 -17.94 -17.39 5.38
CA ILE A 125 -17.15 -17.66 4.17
C ILE A 125 -16.61 -19.08 4.27
N ASN A 126 -16.88 -19.92 3.27
CA ASN A 126 -16.44 -21.32 3.20
C ASN A 126 -16.75 -22.14 4.48
N GLY A 127 -17.89 -21.87 5.12
CA GLY A 127 -18.32 -22.55 6.35
C GLY A 127 -17.71 -22.01 7.64
N ALA A 128 -16.79 -21.04 7.57
CA ALA A 128 -16.23 -20.34 8.73
C ALA A 128 -16.97 -19.02 8.98
N THR A 129 -17.38 -18.79 10.22
CA THR A 129 -18.07 -17.56 10.63
C THR A 129 -17.07 -16.52 11.12
N TYR A 130 -16.98 -15.40 10.41
CA TYR A 130 -16.17 -14.24 10.79
C TYR A 130 -17.03 -13.27 11.60
N THR A 131 -16.63 -13.03 12.85
CA THR A 131 -17.38 -12.18 13.81
C THR A 131 -16.58 -10.98 14.30
N ASP A 132 -15.30 -10.87 13.93
CA ASP A 132 -14.45 -9.76 14.34
C ASP A 132 -14.89 -8.46 13.66
N LYS A 133 -15.58 -7.62 14.44
CA LYS A 133 -16.19 -6.38 13.97
C LYS A 133 -15.16 -5.40 13.40
N PHE A 134 -13.94 -5.38 13.92
CA PHE A 134 -12.91 -4.46 13.42
C PHE A 134 -12.50 -4.84 12.00
N TRP A 135 -12.19 -6.12 11.78
CA TRP A 135 -11.76 -6.60 10.46
C TRP A 135 -12.90 -6.61 9.45
N LEU A 136 -14.13 -6.90 9.87
CA LEU A 136 -15.31 -6.80 9.02
C LEU A 136 -15.51 -5.36 8.53
N LYS A 137 -15.47 -4.38 9.43
CA LYS A 137 -15.56 -2.96 9.05
C LYS A 137 -14.38 -2.48 8.23
N ALA A 138 -13.16 -2.91 8.54
CA ALA A 138 -11.97 -2.53 7.79
C ALA A 138 -12.04 -3.06 6.34
N SER A 139 -12.51 -4.29 6.15
CA SER A 139 -12.74 -4.85 4.82
C SER A 139 -13.79 -4.07 4.05
N ASP A 140 -14.94 -3.80 4.67
CA ASP A 140 -16.04 -3.06 4.04
C ASP A 140 -15.65 -1.61 3.68
N MET A 141 -14.88 -0.96 4.56
CA MET A 141 -14.27 0.35 4.32
C MET A 141 -13.43 0.38 3.05
N PHE A 142 -12.53 -0.58 2.84
CA PHE A 142 -11.67 -0.62 1.66
C PHE A 142 -12.47 -0.89 0.39
N VAL A 143 -13.44 -1.79 0.43
CA VAL A 143 -14.31 -2.07 -0.73
C VAL A 143 -15.10 -0.81 -1.11
N THR A 144 -15.81 -0.21 -0.15
CA THR A 144 -16.66 0.96 -0.39
C THR A 144 -15.84 2.16 -0.87
N SER A 145 -14.73 2.48 -0.19
CA SER A 145 -13.87 3.60 -0.59
C SER A 145 -13.25 3.40 -1.97
N SER A 146 -12.84 2.17 -2.33
CA SER A 146 -12.30 1.89 -3.67
C SER A 146 -13.34 2.14 -4.77
N LEU A 147 -14.60 1.74 -4.56
CA LEU A 147 -15.69 1.97 -5.51
C LEU A 147 -16.01 3.45 -5.65
N VAL A 148 -16.09 4.18 -4.53
CA VAL A 148 -16.33 5.63 -4.53
C VAL A 148 -15.22 6.38 -5.26
N LEU A 149 -13.95 6.05 -4.98
CA LEU A 149 -12.80 6.67 -5.62
C LEU A 149 -12.71 6.31 -7.11
N LEU A 150 -13.08 5.09 -7.50
CA LEU A 150 -13.18 4.69 -8.90
C LEU A 150 -14.21 5.53 -9.66
N LEU A 151 -15.41 5.71 -9.10
CA LEU A 151 -16.46 6.55 -9.70
C LEU A 151 -16.01 8.01 -9.79
N ALA A 152 -15.36 8.53 -8.75
CA ALA A 152 -14.80 9.88 -8.76
C ALA A 152 -13.73 10.04 -9.86
N ALA A 153 -12.87 9.04 -10.05
CA ALA A 153 -11.85 9.04 -11.11
C ALA A 153 -12.48 9.04 -12.51
N ILE A 154 -13.51 8.21 -12.73
CA ILE A 154 -14.27 8.18 -13.99
C ILE A 154 -14.88 9.57 -14.25
N GLY A 155 -15.58 10.15 -13.27
CA GLY A 155 -16.18 11.48 -13.39
C GLY A 155 -15.15 12.58 -13.70
N ALA A 156 -14.01 12.56 -13.00
CA ALA A 156 -12.91 13.49 -13.25
C ALA A 156 -12.32 13.34 -14.66
N SER A 157 -12.18 12.11 -15.17
CA SER A 157 -11.67 11.85 -16.52
C SER A 157 -12.60 12.38 -17.62
N VAL A 158 -13.92 12.17 -17.48
CA VAL A 158 -14.94 12.66 -18.42
C VAL A 158 -14.99 14.19 -18.40
N PHE A 159 -14.96 14.80 -17.22
CA PHE A 159 -14.90 16.25 -17.09
C PHE A 159 -13.62 16.85 -17.70
N GLY A 160 -12.48 16.18 -17.49
CA GLY A 160 -11.21 16.56 -18.10
C GLY A 160 -11.26 16.52 -19.64
N ALA A 161 -11.75 15.42 -20.21
CA ALA A 161 -11.85 15.22 -21.66
C ALA A 161 -12.77 16.25 -22.32
N THR A 162 -13.94 16.52 -21.73
CA THR A 162 -14.90 17.51 -22.24
C THR A 162 -14.35 18.94 -22.23
N ARG A 163 -13.57 19.31 -21.19
CA ARG A 163 -12.96 20.65 -21.11
C ARG A 163 -11.77 20.84 -22.03
N TYR A 164 -10.98 19.79 -22.30
CA TYR A 164 -9.84 19.85 -23.21
C TYR A 164 -10.27 20.12 -24.66
N TYR A 165 -11.42 19.57 -25.07
CA TYR A 165 -12.01 19.83 -26.38
C TYR A 165 -12.44 21.28 -26.59
N ARG A 166 -12.85 21.99 -25.52
CA ARG A 166 -13.34 23.37 -25.60
C ARG A 166 -12.22 24.41 -25.79
N LYS A 167 -10.95 24.08 -25.54
CA LYS A 167 -9.80 24.99 -25.70
C LYS A 167 -9.10 24.90 -27.08
N ARG A 168 -9.59 24.05 -27.99
CA ARG A 168 -9.06 23.91 -29.36
C ARG A 168 -9.87 24.69 -30.42
N LYS A 169 -10.74 25.61 -29.99
CA LYS A 169 -11.37 26.60 -30.87
C LYS A 169 -10.92 27.99 -30.47
#